data_AF-A0A7C6W8C1-F1
#
_entry.id   AF-A0A7C6W8C1-F1
#
_cell.length_a   1.000
_cell.length_b   1.000
_cell.length_c   1.000
_cell.angle_alpha   90.00
_cell.angle_beta   90.00
_cell.angle_gamma   90.00
#
_symmetry.space_group_name_H-M   'P 1'
#
loop_
_entity.id
_entity.type
_entity.pdbx_description
1 polymer ?
#
loop_
_entity_poly.entity_id
_entity_poly.type
_entity_poly.pdbx_seq_one_letter_code
_entity_poly.pdbx_strand_id
1 'polypeptide(L)'
;MRMVTTLEELSDMIRHDDFGKWDEEVKVSRIRQNDFGELLVDGRRTNLTSHAEAQLYGRLGIPVHYAKRCPAELLAPHVNHWLEERSDQTWFLRMKGDKVRAILSTSYSILDNRHILNALLENIEGQGFEITMSSVGDDSGFHVRLVLPDVKVDTGAIRSGERDNIFGGIHISNSEIGKRSATVELMLWRLVCTNGMVGLTSGDRFRQAHRGAGLLESFEEKVGRVLRSAKSDLEYSLFEFEQTMGEVTEHGEEIVKAYSEKNHLDKATTEEAVAQLHYQSRTSSMFVFSKYDIINAFTAAARTKAGDERYKVEAVAGKILGDSLSRMERTAIQYMEGRNHEGNSN
;
A
#
# COMPACT_ATOMS: atom_id res chain seq x y z
N MET A 1 -10.82 14.97 -15.05
CA MET A 1 -9.46 15.46 -15.38
C MET A 1 -8.48 14.35 -15.01
N ARG A 2 -7.95 13.61 -15.99
CA ARG A 2 -6.90 12.60 -15.74
C ARG A 2 -5.60 13.37 -15.51
N MET A 3 -5.05 13.34 -14.29
CA MET A 3 -3.65 13.67 -14.09
C MET A 3 -2.84 12.47 -14.57
N VAL A 4 -2.59 12.39 -15.86
CA VAL A 4 -1.59 11.46 -16.41
C VAL A 4 -0.25 12.01 -15.96
N THR A 5 0.44 11.32 -15.05
CA THR A 5 1.84 11.65 -14.76
C THR A 5 2.69 11.13 -15.91
N THR A 6 3.57 11.93 -16.50
CA THR A 6 4.51 11.43 -17.52
C THR A 6 5.68 10.66 -16.87
N LEU A 7 6.43 9.89 -17.67
CA LEU A 7 7.68 9.28 -17.18
C LEU A 7 8.70 10.35 -16.77
N GLU A 8 8.75 11.47 -17.50
CA GLU A 8 9.59 12.62 -17.13
C GLU A 8 9.17 13.20 -15.78
N GLU A 9 7.87 13.44 -15.55
CA GLU A 9 7.37 13.96 -14.27
C GLU A 9 7.66 13.01 -13.11
N LEU A 10 7.48 11.69 -13.30
CA LEU A 10 7.84 10.69 -12.30
C LEU A 10 9.35 10.70 -12.02
N SER A 11 10.18 10.82 -13.05
CA SER A 11 11.64 10.95 -12.90
C SER A 11 12.01 12.18 -12.08
N ASP A 12 11.38 13.32 -12.36
CA ASP A 12 11.64 14.57 -11.64
C ASP A 12 11.13 14.52 -10.19
N MET A 13 9.99 13.87 -9.92
CA MET A 13 9.52 13.61 -8.56
C MET A 13 10.52 12.77 -7.75
N ILE A 14 11.06 11.70 -8.34
CA ILE A 14 12.06 10.86 -7.69
C ILE A 14 13.36 11.62 -7.47
N ARG A 15 13.83 12.39 -8.46
CA ARG A 15 15.03 13.23 -8.32
C ARG A 15 14.88 14.27 -7.22
N HIS A 16 13.72 14.91 -7.14
CA HIS A 16 13.42 15.87 -6.10
C HIS A 16 13.38 15.22 -4.72
N ASP A 17 12.74 14.04 -4.61
CA ASP A 17 12.72 13.29 -3.37
C ASP A 17 14.13 12.86 -2.93
N ASP A 18 14.94 12.38 -3.87
CA ASP A 18 16.33 11.94 -3.69
C ASP A 18 17.29 13.05 -3.25
N PHE A 19 16.93 14.31 -3.48
CA PHE A 19 17.76 15.44 -3.12
C PHE A 19 18.08 15.46 -1.61
N GLY A 20 19.39 15.47 -1.31
CA GLY A 20 19.89 15.49 0.05
C GLY A 20 19.77 14.16 0.80
N LYS A 21 19.34 13.06 0.16
CA LYS A 21 19.41 11.72 0.75
C LYS A 21 20.85 11.23 0.77
N TRP A 22 21.24 10.62 1.88
CA TRP A 22 22.54 9.98 2.05
C TRP A 22 22.42 8.95 3.17
N ASP A 23 23.32 7.98 3.24
CA ASP A 23 23.19 6.86 4.19
C ASP A 23 24.52 6.60 4.91
N GLU A 24 24.46 6.11 6.15
CA GLU A 24 25.65 5.75 6.92
C GLU A 24 25.42 4.54 7.83
N GLU A 25 26.45 3.72 8.02
CA GLU A 25 26.51 2.77 9.12
C GLU A 25 27.20 3.41 10.32
N VAL A 26 26.55 3.36 11.48
CA VAL A 26 27.06 3.97 12.70
C VAL A 26 27.02 2.98 13.86
N LYS A 27 28.08 2.96 14.68
CA LYS A 27 28.07 2.21 15.93
C LYS A 27 27.11 2.87 16.91
N VAL A 28 26.31 2.06 17.61
CA VAL A 28 25.32 2.58 18.58
C VAL A 28 25.98 3.37 19.71
N SER A 29 27.23 3.06 20.08
CA SER A 29 28.02 3.84 21.04
C SER A 29 28.20 5.32 20.66
N ARG A 30 28.01 5.67 19.38
CA ARG A 30 28.11 7.04 18.84
C ARG A 30 26.76 7.76 18.74
N ILE A 31 25.70 7.09 19.18
CA ILE A 31 24.35 7.62 19.18
C ILE A 31 23.97 8.02 20.60
N ARG A 32 23.40 9.22 20.78
CA ARG A 32 22.76 9.68 22.01
C ARG A 32 21.48 10.44 21.69
N GLN A 33 20.52 10.46 22.61
CA GLN A 33 19.41 11.40 22.55
C GLN A 33 19.65 12.55 23.54
N ASN A 34 19.42 13.79 23.12
CA ASN A 34 19.49 14.94 24.00
C ASN A 34 18.13 15.24 24.66
N ASP A 35 18.12 16.19 25.60
CA ASP A 35 16.92 16.54 26.38
C ASP A 35 15.82 17.24 25.55
N PHE A 36 16.10 17.54 24.27
CA PHE A 36 15.12 18.07 23.30
C PHE A 36 14.53 16.98 22.39
N GLY A 37 14.98 15.72 22.53
CA GLY A 37 14.51 14.59 21.74
C GLY A 37 15.26 14.40 20.43
N GLU A 38 16.22 15.27 20.11
CA GLU A 38 17.07 15.16 18.94
C GLU A 38 18.11 14.03 19.14
N LEU A 39 18.48 13.39 18.04
CA LEU A 39 19.51 12.36 18.05
C LEU A 39 20.87 12.99 17.73
N LEU A 40 21.84 12.80 18.61
CA LEU A 40 23.26 13.10 18.39
C LEU A 40 23.91 11.86 17.77
N VAL A 41 24.28 11.94 16.50
CA VAL A 41 24.98 10.88 15.77
C VAL A 41 26.40 11.37 15.48
N ASP A 42 27.40 10.74 16.11
CA ASP A 42 28.80 11.20 16.07
C ASP A 42 28.92 12.69 16.46
N GLY A 43 28.10 13.12 17.44
CA GLY A 43 28.05 14.51 17.91
C GLY A 43 27.27 15.49 17.01
N ARG A 44 26.87 15.07 15.81
CA ARG A 44 26.00 15.87 14.93
C ARG A 44 24.55 15.78 15.41
N ARG A 45 23.90 16.93 15.58
CA ARG A 45 22.45 16.99 15.85
C ARG A 45 21.67 16.56 14.62
N THR A 46 20.74 15.65 14.83
CA THR A 46 19.86 15.13 13.78
C THR A 46 18.44 15.04 14.30
N ASN A 47 17.51 15.44 13.45
CA ASN A 47 16.09 15.32 13.71
C ASN A 47 15.61 13.92 13.31
N LEU A 48 14.64 13.36 14.04
CA LEU A 48 14.04 12.08 13.69
C LEU A 48 12.71 12.32 12.96
N THR A 49 12.46 11.59 11.88
CA THR A 49 11.07 11.46 11.38
C THR A 49 10.26 10.62 12.37
N SER A 50 8.93 10.75 12.36
CA SER A 50 8.07 9.92 13.23
C SER A 50 8.26 8.42 13.01
N HIS A 51 8.68 8.01 11.80
CA HIS A 51 9.02 6.63 11.49
C HIS A 51 10.35 6.21 12.13
N ALA A 52 11.39 7.05 12.01
CA ALA A 52 12.68 6.81 12.64
C ALA A 52 12.58 6.77 14.17
N GLU A 53 11.76 7.64 14.78
CA GLU A 53 11.45 7.60 16.22
C GLU A 53 10.83 6.27 16.63
N ALA A 54 9.81 5.81 15.89
CA ALA A 54 9.17 4.53 16.17
C ALA A 54 10.15 3.36 16.04
N GLN A 55 11.04 3.39 15.04
CA GLN A 55 12.10 2.40 14.88
C GLN A 55 13.13 2.45 16.01
N LEU A 56 13.56 3.65 16.43
CA LEU A 56 14.48 3.84 17.55
C LEU A 56 13.89 3.21 18.81
N TYR A 57 12.70 3.64 19.22
CA TYR A 57 12.05 3.17 20.44
C TYR A 57 11.75 1.66 20.38
N GLY A 58 11.29 1.16 19.23
CA GLY A 58 11.08 -0.27 19.01
C GLY A 58 12.36 -1.10 19.20
N ARG A 59 13.50 -0.64 18.66
CA ARG A 59 14.81 -1.31 18.84
C ARG A 59 15.29 -1.32 20.29
N LEU A 60 14.96 -0.26 21.03
CA LEU A 60 15.31 -0.12 22.44
C LEU A 60 14.33 -0.85 23.38
N GLY A 61 13.20 -1.35 22.86
CA GLY A 61 12.16 -1.99 23.66
C GLY A 61 11.26 -0.99 24.42
N ILE A 62 11.28 0.29 24.01
CA ILE A 62 10.49 1.35 24.62
C ILE A 62 9.12 1.41 23.92
N PRO A 63 7.99 1.32 24.64
CA PRO A 63 6.67 1.46 24.03
C PRO A 63 6.48 2.83 23.37
N VAL A 64 6.22 2.85 22.06
CA VAL A 64 6.14 4.10 21.25
C VAL A 64 5.06 5.06 21.77
N HIS A 65 3.90 4.55 22.19
CA HIS A 65 2.83 5.39 22.76
C HIS A 65 3.20 6.02 24.10
N TYR A 66 4.09 5.40 24.87
CA TYR A 66 4.64 6.00 26.08
C TYR A 66 5.67 7.06 25.72
N ALA A 67 6.64 6.72 24.85
CA ALA A 67 7.69 7.64 24.42
C ALA A 67 7.12 8.95 23.85
N LYS A 68 6.10 8.88 23.00
CA LYS A 68 5.44 10.06 22.41
C LYS A 68 4.75 11.00 23.42
N ARG A 69 4.42 10.51 24.62
CA ARG A 69 3.78 11.31 25.69
C ARG A 69 4.78 11.76 26.75
N CYS A 70 5.96 11.16 26.79
CA CYS A 70 6.98 11.45 27.78
C CYS A 70 7.76 12.71 27.35
N PRO A 71 7.93 13.73 28.22
CA PRO A 71 8.82 14.84 27.96
C PRO A 71 10.23 14.36 27.57
N ALA A 72 10.83 14.99 26.57
CA ALA A 72 12.11 14.56 26.01
C ALA A 72 13.24 14.50 27.06
N GLU A 73 13.29 15.49 27.97
CA GLU A 73 14.23 15.54 29.09
C GLU A 73 14.12 14.35 30.06
N LEU A 74 12.92 13.77 30.20
CA LEU A 74 12.69 12.59 31.03
C LEU A 74 12.96 11.30 30.24
N LEU A 75 12.72 11.31 28.93
CA LEU A 75 12.90 10.14 28.08
C LEU A 75 14.38 9.90 27.71
N ALA A 76 15.15 10.97 27.51
CA ALA A 76 16.53 10.90 27.03
C ALA A 76 17.44 10.02 27.90
N PRO A 77 17.41 10.07 29.25
CA PRO A 77 18.18 9.16 30.09
C PRO A 77 17.83 7.68 29.85
N HIS A 78 16.55 7.35 29.64
CA HIS A 78 16.11 5.99 29.37
C HIS A 78 16.59 5.51 28.00
N VAL A 79 16.46 6.36 26.98
CA VAL A 79 16.95 6.06 25.63
C VAL A 79 18.46 5.85 25.64
N ASN A 80 19.21 6.73 26.30
CA ASN A 80 20.66 6.64 26.41
C ASN A 80 21.12 5.39 27.18
N HIS A 81 20.41 4.99 28.25
CA HIS A 81 20.68 3.74 28.95
C HIS A 81 20.57 2.53 28.00
N TRP A 82 19.49 2.43 27.22
CA TRP A 82 19.30 1.31 26.31
C TRP A 82 20.20 1.33 25.07
N LEU A 83 20.68 2.51 24.66
CA LEU A 83 21.72 2.65 23.64
C LEU A 83 23.06 2.13 24.16
N GLU A 84 23.41 2.40 25.41
CA GLU A 84 24.66 1.91 26.03
C GLU A 84 24.70 0.39 26.12
N GLU A 85 23.58 -0.24 26.51
CA GLU A 85 23.40 -1.70 26.53
C GLU A 85 23.55 -2.36 25.13
N ARG A 86 23.51 -1.57 24.06
CA ARG A 86 23.63 -2.02 22.66
C ARG A 86 24.85 -1.41 21.97
N SER A 87 25.80 -0.88 22.73
CA SER A 87 26.94 -0.09 22.24
C SER A 87 27.86 -0.81 21.24
N ASP A 88 27.86 -2.15 21.26
CA ASP A 88 28.58 -3.04 20.35
C ASP A 88 27.90 -3.20 18.98
N GLN A 89 26.60 -2.90 18.88
CA GLN A 89 25.84 -2.99 17.65
C GLN A 89 26.21 -1.88 16.66
N THR A 90 25.97 -2.16 15.38
CA THR A 90 26.03 -1.18 14.29
C THR A 90 24.65 -1.09 13.64
N TRP A 91 24.17 0.12 13.45
CA TRP A 91 22.90 0.40 12.79
C TRP A 91 23.13 1.14 11.48
N PHE A 92 22.25 0.88 10.52
CA PHE A 92 22.26 1.55 9.23
C PHE A 92 21.22 2.68 9.24
N LEU A 93 21.66 3.92 9.08
CA LEU A 93 20.81 5.10 9.07
C LEU A 93 20.52 5.55 7.63
N ARG A 94 19.24 5.71 7.31
CA ARG A 94 18.81 6.39 6.08
C ARG A 94 18.60 7.86 6.37
N MET A 95 19.35 8.77 5.75
CA MET A 95 19.35 10.20 6.05
C MET A 95 18.76 11.04 4.91
N LYS A 96 18.25 12.23 5.24
CA LYS A 96 17.92 13.30 4.28
C LYS A 96 18.19 14.65 4.91
N GLY A 97 19.23 15.34 4.44
CA GLY A 97 19.76 16.53 5.10
C GLY A 97 20.24 16.21 6.52
N ASP A 98 19.66 16.89 7.52
CA ASP A 98 19.89 16.69 8.95
C ASP A 98 18.90 15.71 9.60
N LYS A 99 18.02 15.07 8.82
CA LYS A 99 16.98 14.16 9.33
C LYS A 99 17.37 12.70 9.16
N VAL A 100 17.23 11.92 10.22
CA VAL A 100 17.18 10.46 10.16
C VAL A 100 15.77 10.05 9.73
N ARG A 101 15.66 9.36 8.59
CA ARG A 101 14.40 8.86 8.06
C ARG A 101 14.11 7.43 8.47
N ALA A 102 15.15 6.63 8.68
CA ALA A 102 15.06 5.27 9.18
C ALA A 102 16.32 4.81 9.92
N ILE A 103 16.11 3.87 10.83
CA ILE A 103 17.13 3.13 11.58
C ILE A 103 16.95 1.64 11.29
N LEU A 104 17.85 1.08 10.50
CA LEU A 104 17.79 -0.25 9.89
C LEU A 104 18.94 -1.15 10.37
N SER A 105 18.85 -2.45 10.10
CA SER A 105 19.99 -3.36 10.30
C SER A 105 20.98 -3.21 9.15
N THR A 106 22.26 -3.49 9.39
CA THR A 106 23.30 -3.51 8.35
C THR A 106 23.06 -4.56 7.26
N SER A 107 22.20 -5.55 7.53
CA SER A 107 21.72 -6.52 6.53
C SER A 107 20.61 -6.00 5.60
N TYR A 108 20.19 -4.74 5.76
CA TYR A 108 19.18 -4.12 4.90
C TYR A 108 19.78 -3.81 3.53
N SER A 109 19.17 -4.35 2.48
CA SER A 109 19.59 -4.12 1.11
C SER A 109 18.85 -2.91 0.52
N ILE A 110 19.61 -1.94 0.02
CA ILE A 110 19.06 -0.71 -0.56
C ILE A 110 18.35 -1.04 -1.88
N LEU A 111 17.07 -0.69 -1.96
CA LEU A 111 16.30 -0.66 -3.20
C LEU A 111 15.49 0.63 -3.20
N ASP A 112 16.13 1.69 -3.69
CA ASP A 112 15.56 3.02 -3.73
C ASP A 112 14.61 3.19 -4.90
N ASN A 113 13.76 4.22 -4.83
CA ASN A 113 12.73 4.45 -5.84
C ASN A 113 13.32 4.66 -7.24
N ARG A 114 14.53 5.23 -7.33
CA ARG A 114 15.28 5.35 -8.59
C ARG A 114 15.62 4.00 -9.23
N HIS A 115 15.94 2.98 -8.42
CA HIS A 115 16.23 1.64 -8.93
C HIS A 115 14.98 1.02 -9.56
N ILE A 116 13.82 1.26 -8.94
CA ILE A 116 12.54 0.80 -9.46
C ILE A 116 12.17 1.53 -10.75
N LEU A 117 12.40 2.84 -10.83
CA LEU A 117 12.19 3.59 -12.06
C LEU A 117 13.09 3.08 -13.18
N ASN A 118 14.38 2.82 -12.91
CA ASN A 118 15.29 2.29 -13.93
C ASN A 118 14.84 0.91 -14.42
N ALA A 119 14.52 -0.02 -13.50
CA ALA A 119 13.99 -1.34 -13.83
C ALA A 119 12.70 -1.24 -14.69
N LEU A 120 11.85 -0.26 -14.40
CA LEU A 120 10.65 0.01 -15.19
C LEU A 120 11.01 0.52 -16.59
N LEU A 121 11.86 1.54 -16.70
CA LEU A 121 12.26 2.14 -17.97
C LEU A 121 12.90 1.11 -18.92
N GLU A 122 13.72 0.21 -18.40
CA GLU A 122 14.38 -0.84 -19.18
C GLU A 122 13.41 -1.89 -19.75
N ASN A 123 12.23 -2.05 -19.15
CA ASN A 123 11.30 -3.14 -19.49
C ASN A 123 9.95 -2.66 -20.04
N ILE A 124 9.62 -1.38 -19.94
CA ILE A 124 8.30 -0.83 -20.31
C ILE A 124 8.19 -0.46 -21.80
N GLU A 125 9.31 -0.21 -22.47
CA GLU A 125 9.32 0.20 -23.87
C GLU A 125 8.64 -0.87 -24.75
N GLY A 126 7.74 -0.44 -25.63
CA GLY A 126 6.99 -1.34 -26.53
C GLY A 126 5.87 -2.16 -25.86
N GLN A 127 5.68 -2.08 -24.55
CA GLN A 127 4.63 -2.82 -23.83
C GLN A 127 3.26 -2.10 -23.81
N GLY A 128 3.21 -0.82 -24.20
CA GLY A 128 1.96 -0.05 -24.31
C GLY A 128 1.38 0.44 -22.98
N PHE A 129 2.16 0.43 -21.89
CA PHE A 129 1.73 0.97 -20.59
C PHE A 129 1.77 2.50 -20.55
N GLU A 130 0.76 3.09 -19.93
CA GLU A 130 0.67 4.52 -19.62
C GLU A 130 0.61 4.74 -18.11
N ILE A 131 1.40 5.68 -17.59
CA ILE A 131 1.33 6.06 -16.16
C ILE A 131 0.04 6.85 -15.92
N THR A 132 -0.74 6.41 -14.95
CA THR A 132 -2.03 7.04 -14.60
C THR A 132 -2.00 7.74 -13.25
N MET A 133 -1.13 7.30 -12.35
CA MET A 133 -0.97 7.91 -11.04
C MET A 133 0.40 7.57 -10.47
N SER A 134 1.03 8.55 -9.84
CA SER A 134 2.24 8.33 -9.05
C SER A 134 2.16 9.08 -7.72
N SER A 135 2.86 8.54 -6.72
CA SER A 135 3.09 9.17 -5.42
C SER A 135 4.48 8.78 -4.96
N VAL A 136 5.29 9.76 -4.57
CA VAL A 136 6.68 9.57 -4.15
C VAL A 136 6.92 10.37 -2.88
N GLY A 137 7.46 9.70 -1.86
CA GLY A 137 7.88 10.31 -0.60
C GLY A 137 7.97 9.29 0.52
N ASP A 138 8.60 9.69 1.63
CA ASP A 138 8.80 8.81 2.80
C ASP A 138 7.52 8.52 3.56
N ASP A 139 6.68 9.54 3.73
CA ASP A 139 5.43 9.44 4.46
C ASP A 139 4.28 8.97 3.57
N SER A 140 4.24 9.43 2.32
CA SER A 140 3.27 9.01 1.30
C SER A 140 3.55 7.65 0.70
N GLY A 141 4.77 7.11 0.90
CA GLY A 141 5.25 5.91 0.23
C GLY A 141 5.58 6.16 -1.25
N PHE A 142 6.16 5.13 -1.88
CA PHE A 142 6.32 5.07 -3.32
C PHE A 142 5.21 4.21 -3.92
N HIS A 143 4.42 4.79 -4.82
CA HIS A 143 3.38 4.11 -5.56
C HIS A 143 3.37 4.61 -7.01
N VAL A 144 3.46 3.69 -7.96
CA VAL A 144 3.33 3.99 -9.40
C VAL A 144 2.27 3.07 -9.98
N ARG A 145 1.31 3.65 -10.68
CA ARG A 145 0.23 2.91 -11.36
C ARG A 145 0.31 3.15 -12.85
N LEU A 146 0.34 2.04 -13.56
CA LEU A 146 0.41 1.99 -15.01
C LEU A 146 -0.83 1.26 -15.50
N VAL A 147 -1.41 1.70 -16.61
CA VAL A 147 -2.54 1.04 -17.27
C VAL A 147 -2.18 0.67 -18.69
N LEU A 148 -2.81 -0.37 -19.23
CA LEU A 148 -2.79 -0.71 -20.65
C LEU A 148 -4.07 -0.14 -21.27
N PRO A 149 -4.01 0.95 -22.07
CA PRO A 149 -5.21 1.57 -22.65
C PRO A 149 -6.04 0.63 -23.53
N ASP A 150 -5.38 -0.36 -24.14
CA ASP A 150 -5.99 -1.35 -25.03
C ASP A 150 -6.61 -2.54 -24.27
N VAL A 151 -6.23 -2.75 -23.01
CA VAL A 151 -6.78 -3.82 -22.17
C VAL A 151 -7.85 -3.19 -21.28
N LYS A 152 -9.09 -3.18 -21.77
CA LYS A 152 -10.21 -2.52 -21.10
C LYS A 152 -11.54 -3.23 -21.33
N VAL A 153 -12.47 -3.01 -20.41
CA VAL A 153 -13.88 -3.37 -20.56
C VAL A 153 -14.75 -2.16 -20.22
N ASP A 154 -15.84 -1.99 -20.97
CA ASP A 154 -16.91 -1.04 -20.67
C ASP A 154 -18.07 -1.84 -20.09
N THR A 155 -18.33 -1.69 -18.80
CA THR A 155 -19.37 -2.46 -18.12
C THR A 155 -20.74 -1.79 -18.22
N GLY A 156 -20.86 -0.71 -18.99
CA GLY A 156 -22.08 0.08 -19.16
C GLY A 156 -22.15 1.28 -18.22
N ALA A 157 -23.34 1.85 -18.06
CA ALA A 157 -23.54 2.96 -17.12
C ALA A 157 -23.81 2.44 -15.70
N ILE A 158 -23.21 3.10 -14.70
CA ILE A 158 -23.65 2.95 -13.31
C ILE A 158 -24.97 3.70 -13.07
N ARG A 159 -25.55 3.54 -11.89
CA ARG A 159 -26.82 4.18 -11.51
C ARG A 159 -26.84 5.71 -11.67
N SER A 160 -25.69 6.37 -11.53
CA SER A 160 -25.57 7.83 -11.76
C SER A 160 -25.56 8.24 -13.24
N GLY A 161 -25.52 7.29 -14.18
CA GLY A 161 -25.47 7.53 -15.62
C GLY A 161 -24.05 7.65 -16.20
N GLU A 162 -23.01 7.62 -15.37
CA GLU A 162 -21.62 7.65 -15.82
C GLU A 162 -21.18 6.30 -16.41
N ARG A 163 -20.39 6.33 -17.50
CA ARG A 163 -19.84 5.12 -18.15
C ARG A 163 -18.72 4.52 -17.32
N ASP A 164 -18.87 3.25 -16.97
CA ASP A 164 -17.95 2.51 -16.12
C ASP A 164 -16.91 1.77 -16.95
N ASN A 165 -15.80 2.46 -17.18
CA ASN A 165 -14.67 1.93 -17.94
C ASN A 165 -13.58 1.46 -17.00
N ILE A 166 -13.09 0.25 -17.24
CA ILE A 166 -12.11 -0.42 -16.40
C ILE A 166 -10.95 -0.88 -17.26
N PHE A 167 -9.74 -0.56 -16.83
CA PHE A 167 -8.49 -0.81 -17.52
C PHE A 167 -7.68 -1.84 -16.75
N GLY A 168 -7.05 -2.76 -17.45
CA GLY A 168 -5.98 -3.57 -16.89
C GLY A 168 -4.75 -2.70 -16.64
N GLY A 169 -3.99 -2.98 -15.58
CA GLY A 169 -2.78 -2.25 -15.26
C GLY A 169 -1.90 -2.96 -14.25
N ILE A 170 -0.84 -2.29 -13.83
CA ILE A 170 0.04 -2.75 -12.77
C ILE A 170 0.21 -1.66 -11.70
N HIS A 171 0.37 -2.10 -10.46
CA HIS A 171 0.71 -1.27 -9.33
C HIS A 171 2.08 -1.68 -8.80
N ILE A 172 2.99 -0.72 -8.76
CA ILE A 172 4.31 -0.86 -8.16
C ILE A 172 4.30 -0.08 -6.85
N SER A 173 4.81 -0.69 -5.78
CA SER A 173 4.98 0.00 -4.49
C SER A 173 6.33 -0.30 -3.85
N ASN A 174 6.85 0.64 -3.05
CA ASN A 174 8.14 0.49 -2.36
C ASN A 174 8.25 1.33 -1.08
N SER A 175 9.25 1.03 -0.25
CA SER A 175 9.70 1.90 0.83
C SER A 175 11.20 1.77 1.09
N GLU A 176 11.90 2.90 0.97
CA GLU A 176 13.34 3.02 1.23
C GLU A 176 13.68 3.00 2.74
N ILE A 177 12.67 3.20 3.57
CA ILE A 177 12.77 3.36 5.03
C ILE A 177 12.28 2.13 5.80
N GLY A 178 12.00 1.03 5.08
CA GLY A 178 11.62 -0.24 5.69
C GLY A 178 10.17 -0.31 6.20
N LYS A 179 9.25 0.53 5.68
CA LYS A 179 7.81 0.41 5.97
C LYS A 179 7.17 -0.79 5.24
N ARG A 180 7.65 -1.08 4.03
CA ARG A 180 7.14 -2.17 3.19
C ARG A 180 8.25 -2.79 2.34
N SER A 181 7.92 -3.91 1.71
CA SER A 181 8.73 -4.52 0.65
C SER A 181 8.39 -3.87 -0.69
N ALA A 182 9.30 -3.95 -1.66
CA ALA A 182 8.95 -3.62 -3.03
C ALA A 182 7.97 -4.66 -3.58
N THR A 183 6.90 -4.21 -4.23
CA THR A 183 5.88 -5.10 -4.83
C THR A 183 5.56 -4.65 -6.24
N VAL A 184 5.29 -5.62 -7.11
CA VAL A 184 4.68 -5.42 -8.43
C VAL A 184 3.49 -6.36 -8.50
N GLU A 185 2.31 -5.79 -8.71
CA GLU A 185 1.04 -6.51 -8.71
C GLU A 185 0.18 -6.05 -9.88
N LEU A 186 -0.59 -6.97 -10.46
CA LEU A 186 -1.64 -6.62 -11.41
C LEU A 186 -2.75 -5.83 -10.71
N MET A 187 -3.42 -4.97 -11.47
CA MET A 187 -4.45 -4.05 -10.99
C MET A 187 -5.55 -3.90 -12.05
N LEU A 188 -6.81 -3.80 -11.61
CA LEU A 188 -7.91 -3.32 -12.44
C LEU A 188 -8.23 -1.87 -12.06
N TRP A 189 -7.97 -0.92 -12.96
CA TRP A 189 -8.16 0.50 -12.75
C TRP A 189 -9.53 0.97 -13.27
N ARG A 190 -10.40 1.41 -12.36
CA ARG A 190 -11.75 1.89 -12.64
C ARG A 190 -11.77 3.41 -12.79
N LEU A 191 -12.14 3.90 -13.98
CA LEU A 191 -12.04 5.34 -14.28
C LEU A 191 -13.01 6.22 -13.51
N VAL A 192 -14.26 5.79 -13.37
CA VAL A 192 -15.31 6.59 -12.70
C VAL A 192 -14.90 6.95 -11.28
N CYS A 193 -14.18 6.05 -10.63
CA CYS A 193 -13.73 6.24 -9.26
C CYS A 193 -12.28 6.73 -9.18
N THR A 194 -11.59 6.92 -10.32
CA THR A 194 -10.19 7.35 -10.43
C THR A 194 -9.25 6.54 -9.54
N ASN A 195 -9.52 5.25 -9.42
CA ASN A 195 -8.88 4.32 -8.50
C ASN A 195 -8.78 2.93 -9.11
N GLY A 196 -8.15 2.01 -8.38
CA GLY A 196 -7.97 0.65 -8.87
C GLY A 196 -8.23 -0.36 -7.79
N MET A 197 -8.52 -1.59 -8.20
CA MET A 197 -8.46 -2.76 -7.36
C MET A 197 -7.10 -3.42 -7.55
N VAL A 198 -6.37 -3.60 -6.46
CA VAL A 198 -5.02 -4.21 -6.46
C VAL A 198 -5.06 -5.56 -5.75
N GLY A 199 -3.97 -6.32 -5.84
CA GLY A 199 -3.89 -7.62 -5.18
C GLY A 199 -4.75 -8.69 -5.85
N LEU A 200 -4.88 -8.61 -7.18
CA LEU A 200 -5.53 -9.64 -7.98
C LEU A 200 -4.90 -11.01 -7.70
N THR A 201 -5.75 -12.04 -7.65
CA THR A 201 -5.33 -13.42 -7.35
C THR A 201 -4.80 -14.16 -8.57
N SER A 202 -5.23 -13.75 -9.76
CA SER A 202 -4.76 -14.24 -11.05
C SER A 202 -3.54 -13.45 -11.53
N GLY A 203 -2.63 -14.15 -12.22
CA GLY A 203 -1.46 -13.57 -12.88
C GLY A 203 -0.20 -13.44 -12.02
N ASP A 204 0.88 -13.06 -12.71
CA ASP A 204 2.19 -12.93 -12.11
C ASP A 204 2.28 -11.70 -11.19
N ARG A 205 2.76 -11.92 -9.96
CA ARG A 205 3.06 -10.86 -8.99
C ARG A 205 4.28 -11.24 -8.18
N PHE A 206 4.97 -10.26 -7.63
CA PHE A 206 6.05 -10.56 -6.70
C PHE A 206 6.20 -9.51 -5.60
N ARG A 207 6.78 -9.99 -4.50
CA ARG A 207 7.21 -9.20 -3.35
C ARG A 207 8.70 -9.42 -3.15
N GLN A 208 9.48 -8.35 -3.19
CA GLN A 208 10.91 -8.36 -2.94
C GLN A 208 11.18 -7.71 -1.57
N ALA A 209 11.54 -8.53 -0.59
CA ALA A 209 12.03 -8.01 0.69
C ALA A 209 13.38 -7.32 0.49
N HIS A 210 13.64 -6.24 1.23
CA HIS A 210 14.90 -5.49 1.22
C HIS A 210 16.04 -6.23 1.95
N ARG A 211 16.31 -7.46 1.53
CA ARG A 211 17.33 -8.34 2.07
C ARG A 211 17.87 -9.26 0.97
N GLY A 212 19.13 -9.62 1.06
CA GLY A 212 19.79 -10.60 0.19
C GLY A 212 20.70 -9.96 -0.85
N ALA A 213 21.72 -10.72 -1.27
CA ALA A 213 22.62 -10.34 -2.36
C ALA A 213 21.92 -10.43 -3.72
N GLY A 214 22.35 -9.62 -4.70
CA GLY A 214 21.79 -9.61 -6.05
C GLY A 214 20.34 -9.13 -6.13
N LEU A 215 19.92 -8.31 -5.16
CA LEU A 215 18.53 -7.89 -5.02
C LEU A 215 18.05 -7.02 -6.19
N LEU A 216 18.93 -6.18 -6.74
CA LEU A 216 18.58 -5.29 -7.84
C LEU A 216 18.35 -6.09 -9.13
N GLU A 217 19.30 -6.95 -9.47
CA GLU A 217 19.24 -7.80 -10.66
C GLU A 217 18.03 -8.74 -10.59
N SER A 218 17.79 -9.34 -9.40
CA SER A 218 16.61 -10.17 -9.18
C SER A 218 15.29 -9.38 -9.26
N PHE A 219 15.30 -8.10 -8.90
CA PHE A 219 14.13 -7.24 -9.02
C PHE A 219 13.85 -6.90 -10.49
N GLU A 220 14.84 -6.45 -11.24
CA GLU A 220 14.76 -6.12 -12.67
C GLU A 220 14.23 -7.31 -13.50
N GLU A 221 14.78 -8.51 -13.28
CA GLU A 221 14.32 -9.72 -13.96
C GLU A 221 12.83 -10.00 -13.71
N LYS A 222 12.40 -9.86 -12.44
CA LYS A 222 11.01 -10.09 -12.04
C LYS A 222 10.06 -9.02 -12.58
N VAL A 223 10.48 -7.75 -12.63
CA VAL A 223 9.70 -6.67 -13.27
C VAL A 223 9.47 -7.01 -14.75
N GLY A 224 10.54 -7.37 -15.47
CA GLY A 224 10.44 -7.75 -16.87
C GLY A 224 9.50 -8.94 -17.10
N ARG A 225 9.53 -9.95 -16.22
CA ARG A 225 8.62 -11.10 -16.31
C ARG A 225 7.15 -10.69 -16.17
N VAL A 226 6.82 -9.92 -15.12
CA VAL A 226 5.45 -9.45 -14.90
C VAL A 226 4.97 -8.62 -16.07
N LEU A 227 5.78 -7.67 -16.55
CA LEU A 227 5.40 -6.81 -17.67
C LEU A 227 5.09 -7.60 -18.95
N ARG A 228 5.85 -8.66 -19.24
CA ARG A 228 5.62 -9.52 -20.43
C ARG A 228 4.34 -10.34 -20.34
N SER A 229 3.94 -10.83 -19.17
CA SER A 229 2.69 -11.60 -19.00
C SER A 229 1.47 -10.74 -18.69
N ALA A 230 1.67 -9.49 -18.27
CA ALA A 230 0.63 -8.63 -17.73
C ALA A 230 -0.57 -8.50 -18.68
N LYS A 231 -0.35 -8.34 -20.00
CA LYS A 231 -1.46 -8.18 -20.95
C LYS A 231 -2.45 -9.35 -20.89
N SER A 232 -1.97 -10.59 -21.05
CA SER A 232 -2.83 -11.77 -21.04
C SER A 232 -3.46 -12.00 -19.66
N ASP A 233 -2.71 -11.78 -18.59
CA ASP A 233 -3.20 -11.97 -17.22
C ASP A 233 -4.31 -10.95 -16.88
N LEU A 234 -4.17 -9.71 -17.39
CA LEU A 234 -5.14 -8.64 -17.21
C LEU A 234 -6.39 -8.83 -18.06
N GLU A 235 -6.26 -9.34 -19.30
CA GLU A 235 -7.41 -9.72 -20.13
C GLU A 235 -8.26 -10.79 -19.43
N TYR A 236 -7.61 -11.80 -18.85
CA TYR A 236 -8.29 -12.82 -18.04
C TYR A 236 -8.94 -12.22 -16.77
N SER A 237 -8.21 -11.37 -16.05
CA SER A 237 -8.73 -10.71 -14.84
C SER A 237 -9.95 -9.82 -15.13
N LEU A 238 -9.95 -9.11 -16.27
CA LEU A 238 -11.09 -8.30 -16.72
C LEU A 238 -12.30 -9.18 -17.06
N PHE A 239 -12.07 -10.32 -17.73
CA PHE A 239 -13.12 -11.29 -18.00
C PHE A 239 -13.74 -11.83 -16.71
N GLU A 240 -12.93 -12.27 -15.74
CA GLU A 240 -13.41 -12.72 -14.42
C GLU A 240 -14.21 -11.63 -13.72
N PHE A 241 -13.70 -10.40 -13.75
CA PHE A 241 -14.36 -9.25 -13.14
C PHE A 241 -15.72 -8.95 -13.79
N GLU A 242 -15.85 -9.06 -15.10
CA GLU A 242 -17.13 -8.89 -15.80
C GLU A 242 -18.16 -9.93 -15.37
N GLN A 243 -17.75 -11.19 -15.18
CA GLN A 243 -18.66 -12.26 -14.74
C GLN A 243 -19.25 -12.01 -13.35
N THR A 244 -18.57 -11.24 -12.49
CA THR A 244 -19.07 -10.92 -11.14
C THR A 244 -20.37 -10.12 -11.13
N MET A 245 -20.78 -9.54 -12.26
CA MET A 245 -22.09 -8.88 -12.39
C MET A 245 -23.26 -9.87 -12.34
N GLY A 246 -23.05 -11.13 -12.74
CA GLY A 246 -24.07 -12.17 -12.70
C GLY A 246 -24.17 -12.90 -11.34
N GLU A 247 -23.18 -12.73 -10.47
CA GLU A 247 -23.14 -13.36 -9.15
C GLU A 247 -23.85 -12.47 -8.12
N VAL A 248 -25.08 -12.82 -7.72
CA VAL A 248 -25.92 -12.00 -6.84
C VAL A 248 -26.19 -12.64 -5.47
N THR A 249 -26.31 -11.81 -4.43
CA THR A 249 -26.59 -12.22 -3.05
C THR A 249 -27.46 -11.21 -2.32
N GLU A 250 -28.20 -11.67 -1.31
CA GLU A 250 -28.93 -10.82 -0.36
C GLU A 250 -28.06 -10.35 0.82
N HIS A 251 -26.85 -10.90 0.98
CA HIS A 251 -25.95 -10.63 2.11
C HIS A 251 -24.87 -9.57 1.82
N GLY A 252 -25.13 -8.65 0.89
CA GLY A 252 -24.11 -7.72 0.39
C GLY A 252 -23.50 -6.83 1.48
N GLU A 253 -24.33 -6.29 2.37
CA GLU A 253 -23.86 -5.45 3.48
C GLU A 253 -23.03 -6.23 4.49
N GLU A 254 -23.48 -7.43 4.85
CA GLU A 254 -22.82 -8.31 5.81
C GLU A 254 -21.45 -8.72 5.30
N ILE A 255 -21.35 -9.01 3.99
CA ILE A 255 -20.07 -9.29 3.33
C ILE A 255 -19.14 -8.08 3.40
N VAL A 256 -19.62 -6.86 3.09
CA VAL A 256 -18.79 -5.65 3.20
C VAL A 256 -18.28 -5.45 4.63
N LYS A 257 -19.14 -5.61 5.64
CA LYS A 257 -18.75 -5.47 7.05
C LYS A 257 -17.74 -6.54 7.47
N ALA A 258 -17.99 -7.80 7.12
CA ALA A 258 -17.12 -8.92 7.45
C ALA A 258 -15.72 -8.80 6.81
N TYR A 259 -15.65 -8.43 5.53
CA TYR A 259 -14.36 -8.21 4.86
C TYR A 259 -13.64 -6.97 5.39
N SER A 260 -14.37 -5.92 5.76
CA SER A 260 -13.77 -4.74 6.40
C SER A 260 -13.10 -5.09 7.71
N GLU A 261 -13.78 -5.84 8.58
CA GLU A 261 -13.25 -6.24 9.89
C GLU A 261 -12.07 -7.21 9.78
N LYS A 262 -12.20 -8.24 8.93
CA LYS A 262 -11.14 -9.22 8.67
C LYS A 262 -9.85 -8.58 8.13
N ASN A 263 -9.96 -7.43 7.47
CA ASN A 263 -8.83 -6.68 6.94
C ASN A 263 -8.48 -5.44 7.78
N HIS A 264 -9.06 -5.32 8.97
CA HIS A 264 -8.80 -4.24 9.94
C HIS A 264 -9.00 -2.85 9.33
N LEU A 265 -10.04 -2.66 8.51
CA LEU A 265 -10.43 -1.33 8.05
C LEU A 265 -11.07 -0.56 9.21
N ASP A 266 -10.87 0.77 9.22
CA ASP A 266 -11.50 1.61 10.22
C ASP A 266 -13.02 1.72 9.99
N LYS A 267 -13.74 2.16 11.03
CA LYS A 267 -15.19 2.28 11.02
C LYS A 267 -15.69 3.22 9.92
N ALA A 268 -15.04 4.37 9.72
CA ALA A 268 -15.47 5.35 8.72
C ALA A 268 -15.31 4.80 7.30
N THR A 269 -14.22 4.06 7.03
CA THR A 269 -14.02 3.36 5.75
C THR A 269 -15.09 2.29 5.51
N THR A 270 -15.47 1.55 6.56
CA THR A 270 -16.51 0.53 6.48
C THR A 270 -17.88 1.15 6.17
N GLU A 271 -18.23 2.23 6.86
CA GLU A 271 -19.47 2.98 6.64
C GLU A 271 -19.53 3.57 5.23
N GLU A 272 -18.42 4.13 4.75
CA GLU A 272 -18.31 4.62 3.37
C GLU A 272 -18.49 3.49 2.35
N ALA A 273 -17.88 2.32 2.56
CA ALA A 273 -18.06 1.18 1.65
C ALA A 273 -19.53 0.73 1.60
N VAL A 274 -20.22 0.64 2.74
CA VAL A 274 -21.65 0.32 2.78
C VAL A 274 -22.49 1.39 2.06
N ALA A 275 -22.18 2.68 2.25
CA ALA A 275 -22.86 3.75 1.54
C ALA A 275 -22.67 3.67 0.01
N GLN A 276 -21.43 3.39 -0.43
CA GLN A 276 -21.11 3.24 -1.85
C GLN A 276 -21.75 1.99 -2.48
N LEU A 277 -21.91 0.91 -1.72
CA LEU A 277 -22.65 -0.27 -2.16
C LEU A 277 -24.06 0.11 -2.63
N HIS A 278 -24.80 0.84 -1.79
CA HIS A 278 -26.17 1.27 -2.11
C HIS A 278 -26.23 2.34 -3.21
N TYR A 279 -25.28 3.28 -3.19
CA TYR A 279 -25.25 4.38 -4.15
C TYR A 279 -24.96 3.90 -5.57
N GLN A 280 -24.04 2.95 -5.72
CA GLN A 280 -23.55 2.49 -7.03
C GLN A 280 -24.23 1.22 -7.53
N SER A 281 -24.98 0.52 -6.67
CA SER A 281 -25.62 -0.75 -7.03
C SER A 281 -26.42 -0.64 -8.32
N ARG A 282 -26.19 -1.60 -9.21
CA ARG A 282 -26.86 -1.71 -10.51
C ARG A 282 -28.11 -2.57 -10.46
N THR A 283 -28.30 -3.33 -9.38
CA THR A 283 -29.48 -4.14 -9.20
C THR A 283 -30.70 -3.25 -8.95
N SER A 284 -31.87 -3.67 -9.46
CA SER A 284 -33.12 -2.94 -9.24
C SER A 284 -33.70 -3.14 -7.83
N SER A 285 -33.14 -4.07 -7.06
CA SER A 285 -33.54 -4.37 -5.68
C SER A 285 -32.68 -3.58 -4.69
N MET A 286 -33.29 -3.14 -3.59
CA MET A 286 -32.56 -2.54 -2.47
C MET A 286 -31.80 -3.57 -1.61
N PHE A 287 -32.07 -4.86 -1.81
CA PHE A 287 -31.58 -5.93 -0.92
C PHE A 287 -30.68 -6.94 -1.63
N VAL A 288 -30.67 -6.96 -2.96
CA VAL A 288 -29.86 -7.91 -3.74
C VAL A 288 -28.70 -7.14 -4.34
N PHE A 289 -27.48 -7.60 -4.14
CA PHE A 289 -26.27 -6.98 -4.67
C PHE A 289 -25.48 -8.01 -5.48
N SER A 290 -24.86 -7.56 -6.58
CA SER A 290 -23.88 -8.40 -7.27
C SER A 290 -22.53 -8.36 -6.56
N LYS A 291 -21.70 -9.38 -6.78
CA LYS A 291 -20.29 -9.37 -6.38
C LYS A 291 -19.56 -8.18 -7.01
N TYR A 292 -19.93 -7.78 -8.22
CA TYR A 292 -19.48 -6.54 -8.85
C TYR A 292 -19.78 -5.30 -7.99
N ASP A 293 -21.00 -5.16 -7.48
CA ASP A 293 -21.39 -4.02 -6.63
C ASP A 293 -20.57 -4.00 -5.34
N ILE A 294 -20.34 -5.17 -4.72
CA ILE A 294 -19.54 -5.33 -3.50
C ILE A 294 -18.07 -4.95 -3.74
N ILE A 295 -17.47 -5.39 -4.84
CA ILE A 295 -16.08 -5.01 -5.18
C ILE A 295 -16.00 -3.49 -5.39
N ASN A 296 -16.98 -2.92 -6.10
CA ASN A 296 -16.98 -1.51 -6.43
C ASN A 296 -17.25 -0.60 -5.23
N ALA A 297 -17.97 -1.08 -4.22
CA ALA A 297 -18.14 -0.41 -2.94
C ALA A 297 -16.78 -0.11 -2.28
N PHE A 298 -15.89 -1.11 -2.21
CA PHE A 298 -14.55 -0.93 -1.63
C PHE A 298 -13.66 -0.02 -2.46
N THR A 299 -13.64 -0.21 -3.79
CA THR A 299 -12.85 0.69 -4.63
C THR A 299 -13.33 2.12 -4.42
N ALA A 300 -14.62 2.40 -4.57
CA ALA A 300 -15.20 3.73 -4.36
C ALA A 300 -14.84 4.35 -3.00
N ALA A 301 -14.95 3.59 -1.90
CA ALA A 301 -14.56 4.06 -0.57
C ALA A 301 -13.06 4.44 -0.50
N ALA A 302 -12.20 3.72 -1.21
CA ALA A 302 -10.77 4.00 -1.27
C ALA A 302 -10.43 5.36 -1.92
N ARG A 303 -11.35 5.97 -2.69
CA ARG A 303 -11.14 7.28 -3.33
C ARG A 303 -10.83 8.39 -2.32
N THR A 304 -11.35 8.28 -1.10
CA THR A 304 -11.15 9.27 -0.02
C THR A 304 -9.80 9.11 0.70
N LYS A 305 -9.03 8.07 0.36
CA LYS A 305 -7.77 7.70 1.02
C LYS A 305 -6.57 8.00 0.10
N ALA A 306 -5.37 7.98 0.68
CA ALA A 306 -4.11 8.15 -0.04
C ALA A 306 -3.07 7.09 0.37
N GLY A 307 -2.04 6.91 -0.46
CA GLY A 307 -0.88 6.03 -0.18
C GLY A 307 -1.27 4.62 0.29
N ASP A 308 -0.67 4.21 1.41
CA ASP A 308 -0.85 2.88 2.00
C ASP A 308 -2.29 2.59 2.46
N GLU A 309 -3.00 3.59 3.00
CA GLU A 309 -4.40 3.44 3.42
C GLU A 309 -5.30 3.14 2.22
N ARG A 310 -5.08 3.84 1.10
CA ARG A 310 -5.79 3.57 -0.15
C ARG A 310 -5.48 2.17 -0.67
N TYR A 311 -4.20 1.81 -0.73
CA TYR A 311 -3.78 0.46 -1.15
C TYR A 311 -4.45 -0.63 -0.31
N LYS A 312 -4.56 -0.45 1.00
CA LYS A 312 -5.17 -1.42 1.91
C LYS A 312 -6.64 -1.68 1.56
N VAL A 313 -7.43 -0.63 1.31
CA VAL A 313 -8.84 -0.77 0.93
C VAL A 313 -8.99 -1.42 -0.44
N GLU A 314 -8.19 -0.98 -1.42
CA GLU A 314 -8.20 -1.53 -2.78
C GLU A 314 -7.75 -3.01 -2.84
N ALA A 315 -6.87 -3.45 -1.92
CA ALA A 315 -6.48 -4.84 -1.80
C ALA A 315 -7.61 -5.75 -1.26
N VAL A 316 -8.58 -5.19 -0.53
CA VAL A 316 -9.78 -5.94 -0.11
C VAL A 316 -10.64 -6.27 -1.32
N ALA A 317 -10.81 -5.32 -2.24
CA ALA A 317 -11.50 -5.54 -3.50
C ALA A 317 -10.86 -6.69 -4.29
N GLY A 318 -9.52 -6.74 -4.40
CA GLY A 318 -8.82 -7.80 -5.14
C GLY A 318 -8.99 -9.19 -4.51
N LYS A 319 -9.00 -9.26 -3.17
CA LYS A 319 -9.32 -10.49 -2.43
C LYS A 319 -10.73 -10.97 -2.71
N ILE A 320 -11.70 -10.06 -2.77
CA ILE A 320 -13.10 -10.39 -3.06
C ILE A 320 -13.23 -10.93 -4.48
N LEU A 321 -12.57 -10.34 -5.48
CA LEU A 321 -12.59 -10.86 -6.84
C LEU A 321 -12.15 -12.33 -6.89
N GLY A 322 -11.09 -12.70 -6.16
CA GLY A 322 -10.59 -14.08 -6.10
C GLY A 322 -11.39 -15.07 -5.25
N ASP A 323 -12.32 -14.61 -4.41
CA ASP A 323 -13.16 -15.49 -3.57
C ASP A 323 -14.48 -15.82 -4.27
N SER A 324 -14.96 -17.06 -4.14
CA SER A 324 -16.30 -17.42 -4.63
C SER A 324 -17.38 -16.74 -3.78
N LEU A 325 -18.52 -16.38 -4.38
CA LEU A 325 -19.64 -15.76 -3.64
C LEU A 325 -20.07 -16.61 -2.43
N SER A 326 -20.14 -17.93 -2.59
CA SER A 326 -20.46 -18.86 -1.49
C SER A 326 -19.46 -18.81 -0.32
N ARG A 327 -18.20 -18.50 -0.58
CA ARG A 327 -17.18 -18.34 0.48
C ARG A 327 -17.33 -16.99 1.17
N MET A 328 -17.68 -15.95 0.42
CA MET A 328 -17.97 -14.63 0.96
C MET A 328 -19.17 -14.69 1.91
N GLU A 329 -20.26 -15.34 1.49
CA GLU A 329 -21.47 -15.53 2.31
C GLU A 329 -21.18 -16.30 3.60
N ARG A 330 -20.39 -17.37 3.55
CA ARG A 330 -19.95 -18.09 4.76
C ARG A 330 -19.19 -17.17 5.73
N THR A 331 -18.32 -16.30 5.20
CA THR A 331 -17.57 -15.35 6.02
C THR A 331 -18.51 -14.33 6.67
N ALA A 332 -19.53 -13.87 5.94
CA ALA A 332 -20.56 -12.97 6.44
C ALA A 332 -21.44 -13.62 7.52
N ILE A 333 -21.82 -14.90 7.37
CA ILE A 333 -22.60 -15.63 8.36
C ILE A 333 -21.82 -15.77 9.68
N GLN A 334 -20.55 -16.21 9.60
CA GLN A 334 -19.68 -16.32 10.78
C GLN A 334 -19.50 -14.98 11.50
N TYR A 335 -19.40 -13.91 10.71
CA TYR A 335 -19.32 -12.55 11.23
C TYR A 335 -20.57 -12.16 12.04
N MET A 336 -21.76 -12.43 11.50
CA MET A 336 -23.03 -12.16 12.20
C MET A 336 -23.17 -12.99 13.48
N GLU A 337 -22.83 -14.28 13.43
CA GLU A 337 -22.89 -15.18 14.59
C GLU A 337 -21.97 -14.70 15.72
N GLY A 338 -20.75 -14.25 15.40
CA GLY A 338 -19.81 -13.69 16.39
C GLY A 338 -20.38 -12.47 17.12
N ARG A 339 -21.05 -11.55 16.41
CA ARG A 339 -21.65 -10.35 17.03
C ARG A 339 -22.88 -10.66 17.87
N ASN A 340 -23.67 -11.67 17.48
CA ASN A 340 -24.83 -12.10 18.26
C ASN A 340 -24.43 -12.71 19.61
N HIS A 341 -23.24 -13.30 19.72
CA HIS A 341 -22.70 -13.80 20.99
C HIS A 341 -22.12 -12.69 21.89
N GLU A 342 -21.50 -11.66 21.30
CA GLU A 342 -21.03 -10.47 22.05
C GLU A 342 -22.20 -9.58 22.53
N GLY A 343 -23.31 -9.54 21.80
CA GLY A 343 -24.52 -8.78 22.20
C GLY A 343 -25.35 -9.40 23.32
N ASN A 344 -25.23 -10.72 23.54
CA ASN A 344 -25.94 -11.46 24.60
C ASN A 344 -25.12 -11.64 25.90
N SER A 345 -23.93 -11.04 25.98
CA SER A 345 -23.03 -11.13 27.13
C SER A 345 -22.87 -9.82 27.92
N ASN A 346 -23.77 -8.86 27.71
CA ASN A 346 -23.92 -7.65 28.53
C ASN A 346 -25.17 -7.68 29.41
#